data_AF-A0A7Y5RJ83-F1
#
_entry.id   AF-A0A7Y5RJ83-F1
#
_cell.length_a   1.000
_cell.length_b   1.000
_cell.length_c   1.000
_cell.angle_alpha   90.00
_cell.angle_beta   90.00
_cell.angle_gamma   90.00
#
_symmetry.space_group_name_H-M   'P 1'
#
loop_
_entity.id
_entity.type
_entity.pdbx_description
1 polymer ?
#
loop_
_entity_poly.entity_id
_entity_poly.type
_entity_poly.pdbx_seq_one_letter_code
_entity_poly.pdbx_strand_id
1 'polypeptide(L)'
;PEVLDRLRRHEKHCVAVSARTGEGLAELRALIAHELPKPDIEVEVLVPYDRGDLISRLHDEADVLESEHVAEGTRVRAKVTPAIEADLTAYVVVAS
;
A
#
# COMPACT_ATOMS: atom_id res chain seq x y z
N PRO A 1 18.84 27.27 13.00
CA PRO A 1 18.72 27.33 14.48
C PRO A 1 19.43 26.12 15.08
N GLU A 2 20.35 26.31 16.04
CA GLU A 2 21.28 25.25 16.49
C GLU A 2 20.61 23.93 16.90
N VAL A 3 19.38 23.98 17.44
CA VAL A 3 18.61 22.80 17.84
C VAL A 3 18.17 21.96 16.63
N LEU A 4 17.72 22.59 15.55
CA LEU A 4 17.31 21.91 14.32
C LEU A 4 18.52 21.30 13.60
N ASP A 5 19.64 22.03 13.61
CA ASP A 5 20.89 21.60 12.99
C ASP A 5 21.52 20.42 13.77
N ARG A 6 21.26 20.31 15.07
CA ARG A 6 21.67 19.14 15.88
C ARG A 6 20.85 17.89 15.54
N LEU A 7 19.53 18.03 15.35
CA LEU A 7 18.63 16.91 15.01
C LEU A 7 18.92 16.37 13.61
N ARG A 8 19.07 17.26 12.63
CA ARG A 8 19.44 16.90 11.24
C ARG A 8 20.77 16.15 11.13
N ARG A 9 21.70 16.35 12.08
CA ARG A 9 23.00 15.66 12.12
C ARG A 9 22.94 14.26 12.74
N HIS A 10 21.95 13.98 13.59
CA HIS A 10 21.82 12.69 14.28
C HIS A 10 20.78 11.77 13.64
N GLU A 11 19.74 12.33 13.03
CA GLU A 11 18.64 11.57 12.41
C GLU A 11 18.75 11.64 10.89
N LYS A 12 19.06 10.50 10.26
CA LYS A 12 19.32 10.41 8.81
C LYS A 12 18.10 10.74 7.94
N HIS A 13 16.89 10.52 8.46
CA HIS A 13 15.62 10.75 7.75
C HIS A 13 14.82 11.90 8.40
N CYS A 14 15.46 13.07 8.55
CA CYS A 14 14.84 14.24 9.18
C CYS A 14 14.64 15.39 8.19
N VAL A 15 13.38 15.80 7.97
CA VAL A 15 13.02 16.97 7.15
C VAL A 15 12.41 18.04 8.06
N ALA A 16 12.95 19.26 8.02
CA ALA A 16 12.36 20.38 8.74
C ALA A 16 11.29 21.03 7.86
N VAL A 17 10.08 21.22 8.40
CA VAL A 17 8.94 21.75 7.65
C VAL A 17 8.31 22.96 8.31
N SER A 18 7.69 23.83 7.50
CA SER A 18 6.89 24.96 7.96
C SER A 18 5.49 24.88 7.39
N ALA A 19 4.49 24.68 8.25
CA ALA A 19 3.09 24.64 7.85
C ALA A 19 2.56 26.01 7.36
N ARG A 20 3.21 27.12 7.75
CA ARG A 20 2.80 28.48 7.38
C ARG A 20 3.31 28.87 5.98
N THR A 21 4.54 28.51 5.66
CA THR A 21 5.18 28.90 4.38
C THR A 21 5.19 27.76 3.36
N GLY A 22 4.94 26.53 3.78
CA GLY A 22 5.01 25.33 2.94
C GLY A 22 6.44 24.79 2.73
N GLU A 23 7.45 25.42 3.35
CA GLU A 23 8.84 24.98 3.26
C GLU A 23 9.01 23.54 3.78
N GLY A 24 9.80 22.73 3.07
CA GLY A 24 10.10 21.33 3.41
C GLY A 24 8.93 20.34 3.18
N LEU A 25 7.73 20.81 2.86
CA LEU A 25 6.56 19.92 2.73
C LEU A 25 6.62 19.03 1.47
N ALA A 26 7.22 19.51 0.38
CA ALA A 26 7.44 18.70 -0.83
C ALA A 26 8.47 17.59 -0.59
N GLU A 27 9.58 17.92 0.07
CA GLU A 27 10.63 16.97 0.46
C GLU A 27 10.09 15.91 1.42
N LEU A 28 9.28 16.33 2.41
CA LEU A 28 8.62 15.41 3.34
C LEU A 28 7.68 14.44 2.60
N ARG A 29 6.86 14.94 1.66
CA ARG A 29 5.98 14.06 0.86
C ARG A 29 6.76 13.07 0.02
N ALA A 30 7.86 13.50 -0.59
CA ALA A 30 8.71 12.61 -1.39
C ALA A 30 9.35 11.52 -0.54
N LEU A 31 9.87 11.88 0.65
CA LEU A 31 10.44 10.91 1.58
C LEU A 31 9.38 9.91 2.07
N ILE A 32 8.20 10.39 2.47
CA ILE A 32 7.09 9.50 2.85
C ILE A 32 6.72 8.57 1.68
N ALA A 33 6.56 9.09 0.47
CA ALA A 33 6.21 8.28 -0.70
C ALA A 33 7.31 7.26 -1.10
N HIS A 34 8.56 7.51 -0.72
CA HIS A 34 9.67 6.57 -0.92
C HIS A 34 9.67 5.45 0.12
N GLU A 35 9.41 5.79 1.38
CA GLU A 35 9.43 4.85 2.51
C GLU A 35 8.14 4.03 2.64
N LEU A 36 7.03 4.51 2.08
CA LEU A 36 5.77 3.76 2.10
C LEU A 36 5.94 2.42 1.39
N PRO A 37 5.57 1.29 2.03
CA PRO A 37 5.60 -0.01 1.39
C PRO A 37 4.64 0.01 0.21
N LYS A 38 5.15 -0.31 -0.98
CA LYS A 38 4.35 -0.40 -2.20
C LYS A 38 4.00 -1.86 -2.42
N PRO A 39 2.70 -2.21 -2.53
CA PRO A 39 2.34 -3.52 -2.99
C PRO A 39 2.87 -3.70 -4.43
N ASP A 40 3.72 -4.71 -4.62
CA ASP A 40 4.44 -4.97 -5.86
C ASP A 40 4.13 -6.35 -6.46
N ILE A 41 3.47 -7.22 -5.70
CA ILE A 41 3.08 -8.56 -6.14
C ILE A 41 1.70 -8.49 -6.79
N GLU A 42 1.62 -8.64 -8.11
CA GLU A 42 0.35 -8.72 -8.81
C GLU A 42 -0.27 -10.12 -8.64
N VAL A 43 -1.50 -10.16 -8.14
CA VAL A 43 -2.28 -11.38 -7.95
C VAL A 43 -3.63 -11.25 -8.63
N GLU A 44 -4.13 -12.38 -9.15
CA GLU A 44 -5.51 -12.53 -9.59
C GLU A 44 -6.18 -13.59 -8.71
N VAL A 45 -7.26 -13.21 -8.04
CA VAL A 45 -7.94 -14.06 -7.06
C VAL A 45 -9.44 -14.09 -7.34
N LEU A 46 -10.06 -15.25 -7.13
CA LEU A 46 -11.51 -15.40 -7.11
C LEU A 46 -11.97 -15.59 -5.67
N VAL A 47 -12.53 -14.54 -5.09
CA VAL A 47 -13.01 -14.55 -3.71
C VAL A 47 -14.50 -14.86 -3.70
N PRO A 48 -14.96 -15.96 -3.08
CA PRO A 48 -16.38 -16.25 -3.00
C PRO A 48 -17.10 -15.25 -2.08
N TYR A 49 -18.41 -15.07 -2.28
CA TYR A 49 -19.19 -14.06 -1.56
C TYR A 49 -19.29 -14.28 -0.04
N ASP A 50 -18.97 -15.48 0.44
CA ASP A 50 -18.90 -15.81 1.86
C ASP A 50 -17.63 -15.24 2.55
N ARG A 51 -16.62 -14.85 1.76
CA ARG A 51 -15.34 -14.26 2.20
C ARG A 51 -15.26 -12.76 1.94
N GLY A 52 -16.31 -12.03 2.30
CA GLY A 52 -16.32 -10.56 2.22
C GLY A 52 -15.23 -9.88 3.07
N ASP A 53 -14.70 -10.57 4.09
CA ASP A 53 -13.54 -10.13 4.88
C ASP A 53 -12.30 -9.92 4.01
N LEU A 54 -12.05 -10.81 3.03
CA LEU A 54 -10.91 -10.70 2.13
C LEU A 54 -11.06 -9.57 1.13
N ILE A 55 -12.28 -9.31 0.64
CA ILE A 55 -12.57 -8.17 -0.24
C ILE A 55 -12.33 -6.86 0.49
N SER A 56 -12.80 -6.73 1.73
CA SER A 56 -12.54 -5.53 2.54
C SER A 56 -11.05 -5.30 2.72
N ARG A 57 -10.29 -6.34 3.08
CA ARG A 57 -8.84 -6.23 3.26
C ARG A 57 -8.09 -5.89 1.97
N LEU A 58 -8.53 -6.43 0.82
CA LEU A 58 -8.00 -6.05 -0.49
C LEU A 58 -8.23 -4.55 -0.78
N HIS A 59 -9.37 -3.99 -0.38
CA HIS A 59 -9.61 -2.55 -0.54
C HIS A 59 -8.78 -1.68 0.42
N ASP A 60 -8.47 -2.19 1.62
CA ASP A 60 -7.75 -1.44 2.65
C ASP A 60 -6.22 -1.49 2.48
N GLU A 61 -5.70 -2.66 2.13
CA GLU A 61 -4.26 -2.97 2.19
C GLU A 61 -3.63 -3.28 0.83
N ALA A 62 -4.42 -3.41 -0.24
CA ALA A 62 -3.95 -3.71 -1.59
C ALA A 62 -4.26 -2.57 -2.60
N ASP A 63 -3.53 -2.56 -3.71
CA ASP A 63 -3.80 -1.67 -4.84
C ASP A 63 -4.63 -2.43 -5.88
N VAL A 64 -5.95 -2.26 -5.84
CA VAL A 64 -6.90 -2.97 -6.71
C VAL A 64 -6.85 -2.40 -8.13
N LEU A 65 -6.42 -3.23 -9.09
CA LEU A 65 -6.34 -2.90 -10.51
C LEU A 65 -7.67 -3.14 -11.22
N GLU A 66 -8.35 -4.23 -10.89
CA GLU A 66 -9.62 -4.64 -11.50
C GLU A 66 -10.46 -5.47 -10.52
N SER A 67 -11.78 -5.33 -10.59
CA SER A 67 -12.72 -6.12 -9.79
C SER A 67 -13.98 -6.41 -10.61
N GLU A 68 -14.27 -7.69 -10.80
CA GLU A 68 -15.41 -8.21 -11.57
C GLU A 68 -16.26 -9.15 -10.71
N HIS A 69 -17.58 -8.95 -10.72
CA HIS A 69 -18.51 -9.83 -10.02
C HIS A 69 -18.98 -10.93 -10.97
N VAL A 70 -18.67 -12.18 -10.64
CA VAL A 70 -19.05 -13.38 -11.41
C VAL A 70 -20.02 -14.25 -10.60
N ALA A 71 -20.49 -15.35 -11.17
CA ALA A 71 -21.46 -16.22 -10.52
C ALA A 71 -20.89 -16.89 -9.26
N GLU A 72 -19.59 -17.20 -9.27
CA GLU A 72 -18.88 -17.91 -8.22
C GLU A 72 -18.32 -17.00 -7.11
N GLY A 73 -18.31 -15.68 -7.32
CA GLY A 73 -17.71 -14.71 -6.41
C GLY A 73 -17.25 -13.42 -7.09
N THR A 74 -16.30 -12.72 -6.47
CA THR A 74 -15.65 -11.54 -7.04
C THR A 74 -14.24 -11.90 -7.48
N ARG A 75 -13.97 -11.77 -8.79
CA ARG A 75 -12.61 -11.84 -9.34
C ARG A 75 -11.94 -10.49 -9.13
N VAL A 76 -10.81 -10.48 -8.43
CA VAL A 76 -10.04 -9.27 -8.16
C VAL A 76 -8.63 -9.45 -8.69
N ARG A 77 -8.17 -8.47 -9.45
CA ARG A 77 -6.76 -8.31 -9.80
C ARG A 77 -6.22 -7.13 -9.02
N ALA A 78 -5.21 -7.37 -8.21
CA ALA A 78 -4.65 -6.36 -7.32
C ALA A 78 -3.15 -6.55 -7.17
N LYS A 79 -2.44 -5.48 -6.82
CA LYS A 79 -1.11 -5.59 -6.26
C LYS A 79 -1.22 -5.69 -4.75
N VAL A 80 -0.58 -6.68 -4.18
CA VAL A 80 -0.60 -6.97 -2.76
C VAL A 80 0.81 -6.94 -2.18
N THR A 81 0.89 -6.88 -0.86
CA THR A 81 2.14 -7.13 -0.12
C THR A 81 2.28 -8.64 0.14
N PRO A 82 3.49 -9.14 0.46
CA PRO A 82 3.70 -10.54 0.81
C PRO A 82 2.83 -11.04 1.97
N ALA A 83 2.43 -10.15 2.88
CA ALA A 83 1.56 -10.48 4.00
C ALA A 83 0.16 -10.90 3.55
N ILE A 84 -0.40 -10.20 2.55
CA ILE A 84 -1.73 -10.49 2.02
C ILE A 84 -1.67 -11.63 1.01
N GLU A 85 -0.61 -11.72 0.20
CA GLU A 85 -0.41 -12.83 -0.74
C GLU A 85 -0.55 -14.20 -0.04
N ALA A 86 0.03 -14.34 1.15
CA ALA A 86 -0.07 -15.55 1.97
C ALA A 86 -1.52 -15.91 2.33
N ASP A 87 -2.35 -14.91 2.62
CA ASP A 87 -3.78 -15.11 2.95
C ASP A 87 -4.63 -15.44 1.72
N LEU A 88 -4.16 -15.03 0.53
CA LEU A 88 -4.87 -15.18 -0.74
C LEU A 88 -4.48 -16.44 -1.52
N THR A 89 -3.44 -17.16 -1.10
CA THR A 89 -2.87 -18.32 -1.83
C THR A 89 -3.93 -19.37 -2.21
N ALA A 90 -4.96 -19.58 -1.38
CA ALA A 90 -6.04 -20.54 -1.64
C ALA A 90 -7.05 -20.10 -2.71
N TYR A 91 -7.02 -18.83 -3.11
CA TYR A 91 -7.99 -18.20 -4.03
C TYR A 91 -7.35 -17.74 -5.34
N VAL A 92 -6.03 -17.94 -5.50
CA VAL A 92 -5.28 -17.54 -6.70
C VAL A 92 -5.80 -18.29 -7.91
N VAL A 93 -6.20 -17.52 -8.92
CA VAL A 93 -6.52 -18.04 -10.25
C VAL A 93 -5.24 -17.95 -11.07
N VAL A 94 -4.66 -19.09 -11.44
CA VAL A 94 -3.50 -19.09 -12.33
C VAL A 94 -4.00 -18.65 -13.71
N ALA A 95 -3.71 -17.41 -14.09
CA ALA A 95 -3.88 -16.97 -15.47
C ALA A 95 -3.02 -17.88 -16.36
N SER A 96 -3.67 -18.51 -17.35
CA SER A 96 -3.03 -19.43 -18.30
C SER A 96 -2.06 -18.72 -19.25
#